data_AF-A0AAQ0U4V5-F1
#
_entry.id   AF-A0AAQ0U4V5-F1
#
_cell.length_a   1.000
_cell.length_b   1.000
_cell.length_c   1.000
_cell.angle_alpha   90.00
_cell.angle_beta   90.00
_cell.angle_gamma   90.00
#
_symmetry.space_group_name_H-M   'P 1'
#
loop_
_entity.id
_entity.type
_entity.pdbx_description
1 polymer ?
#
loop_
_entity_poly.entity_id
_entity_poly.type
_entity_poly.pdbx_seq_one_letter_code
_entity_poly.pdbx_strand_id
1 'polypeptide(L)' 'MKLRVNQLSIAPPYVDLPGDLTGYAVTLDLSHSDAAHEATLGALISEIRSRGASRVVITGSPRELQGTHSSAA' A
#
# COMPACT_ATOMS: atom_id res chain seq x y z
N MET A 1 3.32 -1.12 -11.89
CA MET A 1 1.91 -0.70 -11.83
C MET A 1 1.75 0.39 -10.78
N LYS A 2 0.92 1.42 -11.01
CA LYS A 2 0.61 2.46 -10.02
C LYS A 2 -0.87 2.38 -9.63
N LEU A 3 -1.16 2.36 -8.33
CA LEU A 3 -2.50 2.33 -7.75
C LEU A 3 -2.67 3.54 -6.82
N ARG A 4 -3.85 4.15 -6.84
CA ARG A 4 -4.20 5.26 -5.94
C ARG A 4 -5.05 4.72 -4.81
N VAL A 5 -4.62 4.92 -3.56
CA VAL A 5 -5.27 4.26 -2.41
C VAL A 5 -6.70 4.74 -2.19
N ASN A 6 -6.99 6.02 -2.43
CA ASN A 6 -8.35 6.57 -2.36
C ASN A 6 -9.32 6.08 -3.45
N GLN A 7 -8.84 5.25 -4.38
CA GLN A 7 -9.64 4.61 -5.43
C GLN A 7 -9.72 3.09 -5.25
N LEU A 8 -9.08 2.53 -4.23
CA LEU A 8 -9.14 1.12 -3.92
C LEU A 8 -10.17 0.88 -2.82
N SER A 9 -10.85 -0.26 -2.86
CA SER A 9 -11.54 -0.77 -1.68
C SER A 9 -10.58 -0.81 -0.49
N ILE A 10 -10.98 -0.17 0.62
CA ILE A 10 -10.21 -0.14 1.88
C ILE A 10 -10.50 -1.35 2.78
N ALA A 11 -11.38 -2.25 2.33
CA ALA A 11 -11.70 -3.49 3.03
C ALA A 11 -11.63 -4.70 2.08
N PRO A 12 -11.32 -5.89 2.61
CA PRO A 12 -11.51 -7.14 1.89
C PRO A 12 -12.95 -7.26 1.35
N PRO A 13 -13.15 -7.82 0.15
CA PRO A 13 -12.17 -8.61 -0.62
C PRO A 13 -11.32 -7.84 -1.67
N TYR A 14 -10.93 -6.58 -1.44
CA TYR A 14 -10.01 -5.79 -2.29
C TYR A 14 -10.22 -5.99 -3.80
N VAL A 15 -11.47 -5.81 -4.26
CA VAL A 15 -11.92 -6.21 -5.59
C VAL A 15 -11.22 -5.50 -6.73
N ASP A 16 -10.66 -4.32 -6.46
CA ASP A 16 -9.95 -3.49 -7.45
C ASP A 16 -8.49 -3.94 -7.67
N LEU A 17 -7.99 -4.88 -6.85
CA LEU A 17 -6.65 -5.45 -7.03
C LEU A 17 -6.69 -6.63 -8.01
N PRO A 18 -5.72 -6.70 -8.95
CA PRO A 18 -5.52 -7.90 -9.78
C PRO A 18 -5.25 -9.14 -8.91
N GLY A 19 -5.77 -10.30 -9.31
CA GLY A 19 -5.64 -11.55 -8.55
C GLY A 19 -4.21 -12.10 -8.45
N ASP A 20 -3.38 -11.86 -9.48
CA ASP A 20 -1.96 -12.23 -9.51
C ASP A 20 -1.11 -11.00 -9.83
N LEU A 21 -0.12 -10.74 -8.97
CA LEU A 21 0.83 -9.65 -9.05
C LEU A 21 2.27 -10.17 -9.13
N THR A 22 2.47 -11.46 -9.43
CA THR A 22 3.79 -12.09 -9.55
C THR A 22 4.71 -11.31 -10.49
N GLY A 23 5.87 -10.91 -9.96
CA GLY A 23 6.89 -10.18 -10.72
C GLY A 23 6.64 -8.67 -10.87
N TYR A 24 5.45 -8.17 -10.51
CA TYR A 24 5.15 -6.74 -10.63
C TYR A 24 5.74 -5.93 -9.48
N ALA A 25 6.34 -4.79 -9.84
CA ALA A 25 6.56 -3.69 -8.91
C ALA A 25 5.30 -2.83 -8.83
N VAL A 26 4.72 -2.70 -7.64
CA VAL A 26 3.51 -1.92 -7.36
C VAL A 26 3.87 -0.63 -6.66
N THR A 27 3.31 0.48 -7.12
CA THR A 27 3.43 1.80 -6.48
C THR A 27 2.08 2.19 -5.92
N LEU A 28 2.00 2.42 -4.62
CA LEU A 28 0.84 2.97 -3.93
C LEU A 28 1.01 4.49 -3.81
N ASP A 29 0.01 5.23 -4.30
CA ASP A 29 -0.04 6.68 -4.24
C ASP A 29 -1.01 7.13 -3.15
N LEU A 30 -0.48 7.87 -2.18
CA LEU A 30 -1.17 8.41 -1.02
C LEU A 30 -1.54 9.89 -1.15
N SER A 31 -1.25 10.53 -2.29
CA SER A 31 -1.39 11.98 -2.47
C SER A 31 -2.80 12.54 -2.20
N HIS A 32 -3.82 11.67 -2.11
CA HIS A 32 -5.21 12.00 -1.82
C HIS A 32 -5.86 11.05 -0.79
N SER A 33 -5.04 10.34 0.00
CA SER A 33 -5.51 9.47 1.07
C SER A 33 -5.93 10.28 2.29
N ASP A 34 -6.92 9.79 3.04
CA ASP A 34 -7.23 10.26 4.39
C ASP A 34 -6.73 9.28 5.46
N ALA A 35 -6.94 9.61 6.74
CA ALA A 35 -6.50 8.80 7.87
C ALA A 35 -7.12 7.40 7.90
N ALA A 36 -8.33 7.21 7.38
CA ALA A 36 -8.95 5.87 7.32
C ALA A 36 -8.24 5.01 6.28
N HIS A 37 -7.90 5.58 5.12
CA HIS A 37 -7.11 4.91 4.09
C HIS A 37 -5.72 4.52 4.63
N GLU A 38 -5.05 5.42 5.36
CA GLU A 38 -3.74 5.15 5.97
C GLU A 38 -3.81 4.02 7.02
N ALA A 39 -4.85 3.98 7.85
CA ALA A 39 -5.03 2.92 8.85
C ALA A 39 -5.15 1.53 8.22
N THR A 40 -5.69 1.45 7.00
CA THR A 40 -5.84 0.18 6.25
C THR A 40 -4.63 -0.18 5.38
N LEU A 41 -3.64 0.72 5.25
CA LEU A 41 -2.52 0.57 4.33
C LEU A 41 -1.68 -0.68 4.60
N GLY A 42 -1.48 -1.05 5.87
CA GLY A 42 -0.74 -2.26 6.24
C GLY A 42 -1.39 -3.54 5.73
N ALA A 43 -2.72 -3.63 5.81
CA ALA A 43 -3.48 -4.78 5.32
C ALA A 43 -3.43 -4.82 3.78
N LEU A 44 -3.55 -3.68 3.12
CA LEU A 44 -3.43 -3.56 1.66
C LEU A 44 -2.04 -3.99 1.15
N ILE A 45 -0.97 -3.56 1.82
CA ILE A 45 0.41 -3.96 1.46
C ILE A 45 0.59 -5.47 1.62
N SER A 46 0.04 -6.04 2.69
CA SER A 46 0.10 -7.48 2.95
C SER A 46 -0.60 -8.28 1.86
N GLU A 47 -1.78 -7.83 1.43
CA GLU A 47 -2.52 -8.42 0.32
C GLU A 47 -1.75 -8.32 -1.00
N ILE A 48 -1.18 -7.17 -1.33
CA ILE A 48 -0.40 -7.00 -2.57
C ILE A 48 0.80 -7.95 -2.60
N ARG A 49 1.46 -8.16 -1.45
CA ARG A 49 2.57 -9.11 -1.32
C ARG A 49 2.09 -10.56 -1.41
N SER A 50 0.96 -10.92 -0.80
CA SER A 50 0.41 -12.28 -0.85
C SER A 50 0.07 -12.71 -2.28
N ARG A 51 -0.28 -11.74 -3.13
CA ARG A 51 -0.51 -11.93 -4.58
C ARG A 51 0.76 -11.96 -5.43
N GLY A 52 1.96 -11.91 -4.82
CA GLY A 52 3.23 -12.13 -5.52
C GLY A 52 3.98 -10.88 -5.99
N ALA A 53 3.54 -9.67 -5.61
CA ALA A 53 4.26 -8.44 -5.97
C ALA A 53 5.73 -8.50 -5.52
N SER A 54 6.65 -8.28 -6.47
CA SER A 54 8.10 -8.33 -6.22
C SER A 54 8.61 -7.13 -5.44
N ARG A 55 7.90 -5.99 -5.52
CA ARG A 55 8.20 -4.75 -4.80
C ARG A 55 6.94 -3.93 -4.56
N VAL A 56 6.85 -3.29 -3.39
CA VAL A 56 5.84 -2.28 -3.10
C VAL A 56 6.54 -0.96 -2.76
N VAL A 57 6.21 0.10 -3.49
CA VAL A 57 6.72 1.47 -3.28
C VAL A 57 5.57 2.35 -2.84
N ILE A 58 5.78 3.19 -1.83
CA ILE A 58 4.77 4.13 -1.34
C ILE A 58 5.21 5.53 -1.78
N THR A 59 4.28 6.29 -2.35
CA THR A 59 4.49 7.64 -2.88
C THR A 59 3.34 8.55 -2.46
N GLY A 60 3.52 9.86 -2.55
CA GLY A 60 2.61 10.83 -1.93
C GLY A 60 2.93 10.97 -0.44
N SER A 61 2.70 12.15 0.12
CA SER A 61 3.04 12.42 1.52
C SER A 61 2.07 11.64 2.41
N PRO A 62 2.52 10.60 3.13
CA PRO A 62 1.85 10.30 4.39
C PRO A 62 2.08 11.55 5.22
N ARG A 63 1.11 12.06 5.98
CA ARG A 63 1.48 13.00 7.04
C ARG A 63 2.36 12.23 8.01
N GLU A 64 3.67 12.31 7.78
CA GLU A 64 4.74 11.68 8.52
C GLU A 64 4.43 10.27 9.01
N LEU A 65 4.62 9.27 8.15
CA LEU A 65 5.12 7.97 8.63
C LEU A 65 6.54 8.24 9.15
N GLN A 66 6.66 8.91 10.30
CA GLN A 66 7.87 9.01 11.09
C GLN A 66 8.25 7.57 11.40
N GLY A 67 9.23 7.08 10.62
CA GLY A 67 9.75 5.74 10.78
C GLY A 67 10.23 5.59 12.21
N THR A 68 9.63 4.67 12.94
CA THR A 68 10.26 4.00 14.07
C THR A 68 11.41 3.15 13.52
N HIS A 69 12.45 3.81 13.00
CA HIS A 69 13.76 3.20 12.86
C HIS A 69 14.36 3.19 14.26
N SER A 70 13.99 2.19 15.05
CA SER A 70 14.79 1.78 16.20
C SER A 70 16.12 1.26 15.64
N SER A 71 17.06 2.17 15.37
CA SER A 71 18.46 1.81 15.24
C SER A 71 18.93 1.47 16.64
N ALA A 72 19.04 0.19 16.93
CA ALA A 72 19.78 -0.29 18.09
C ALA A 72 21.22 0.25 18.00
N ALA A 73 21.66 0.90 19.07
CA ALA A 73 23.05 1.19 19.39
C ALA A 73 23.36 0.56 20.75
#